data_AF-A0A421D7L1-F1
#
_entry.id   AF-A0A421D7L1-F1
#
_cell.length_a   1.000
_cell.length_b   1.000
_cell.length_c   1.000
_cell.angle_alpha   90.00
_cell.angle_beta   90.00
_cell.angle_gamma   90.00
#
_symmetry.space_group_name_H-M   'P 1'
#
loop_
_entity.id
_entity.type
_entity.pdbx_description
1 polymer ?
#
loop_
_entity_poly.entity_id
_entity_poly.type
_entity_poly.pdbx_seq_one_letter_code
_entity_poly.pdbx_strand_id
1 'polypeptide(L)'
;MVLLTSSTVSVILSTGVVFLFTSLLFLSGYVLQQQSVRSIQSALRPPGVPDPIAGHASAASLFQKRDQSLLSGLIPEKQQKPVSHHAQPGAGGNYAYLQLLSSPNPSDICSAILFFKHLATNGTAINDRLFMYPREWDLLSSDEVSHSVATALSLLRAASIKYNVWLLPIDMTAATSAGYKPTDTKLLRLGQIQFMQYDSVLYVRTPGLLLDTAKLDEMLLSRPLPLKHDKNRPESFNNEAWIPMPLRPDRDALLPPVYLITVNNVKNGQIEARGHIPNVAIPGFGSLVTSPRGVHSLEGKGNDSDDEPGYVFFEQDEEGHVQWSQNPLFGAWRAQQHEVCEGIDFDAVAHDYD
;
A
#
# COMPACT_ATOMS: atom_id res chain seq x y z
N MET A 1 -37.37 -32.91 -56.65
CA MET A 1 -38.35 -32.81 -55.56
C MET A 1 -37.86 -33.73 -54.45
N VAL A 2 -37.17 -33.20 -53.44
CA VAL A 2 -36.52 -34.01 -52.40
C VAL A 2 -37.58 -34.32 -51.32
N LEU A 3 -38.02 -35.57 -51.27
CA LEU A 3 -38.96 -36.09 -50.29
C LEU A 3 -38.24 -36.21 -48.94
N LEU A 4 -38.45 -35.23 -48.06
CA LEU A 4 -38.04 -35.33 -46.66
C LEU A 4 -38.81 -36.49 -46.01
N THR A 5 -38.08 -37.53 -45.60
CA THR A 5 -38.65 -38.65 -44.85
C THR A 5 -39.16 -38.15 -43.48
N SER A 6 -40.32 -38.62 -43.04
CA SER A 6 -40.98 -38.20 -41.78
C SER A 6 -40.05 -38.27 -40.54
N SER A 7 -39.12 -39.22 -40.52
CA SER A 7 -38.10 -39.36 -39.49
C SER A 7 -37.12 -38.18 -39.42
N THR A 8 -36.74 -37.59 -40.56
CA THR A 8 -35.83 -36.44 -40.63
C THR A 8 -36.50 -35.19 -40.08
N VAL A 9 -37.79 -35.00 -40.36
CA VAL A 9 -38.56 -33.88 -39.84
C VAL A 9 -38.69 -33.95 -38.31
N SER A 10 -38.91 -35.16 -37.78
CA SER A 10 -38.99 -35.39 -36.32
C SER A 10 -37.67 -35.11 -35.60
N VAL A 11 -36.54 -35.54 -36.16
CA VAL A 11 -35.20 -35.29 -35.58
C VAL A 11 -34.83 -33.81 -35.60
N ILE A 12 -35.16 -33.09 -36.67
CA ILE A 12 -34.90 -31.65 -36.77
C ILE A 12 -35.75 -30.89 -35.74
N LEU A 13 -37.02 -31.26 -35.60
CA LEU A 13 -37.91 -30.66 -34.60
C LEU A 13 -37.44 -30.94 -33.17
N SER A 14 -37.08 -32.19 -32.84
CA SER A 14 -36.64 -32.54 -31.48
C SER A 14 -35.31 -31.86 -31.11
N THR A 15 -34.35 -31.82 -32.03
CA THR A 15 -33.06 -31.14 -31.82
C THR A 15 -33.26 -29.63 -31.66
N GLY A 16 -34.17 -29.03 -32.44
CA GLY A 16 -34.52 -27.62 -32.32
C GLY A 16 -35.12 -27.27 -30.96
N VAL A 17 -36.03 -28.10 -30.46
CA VAL A 17 -36.65 -27.90 -29.13
C VAL A 17 -35.60 -28.01 -28.03
N VAL A 18 -34.75 -29.04 -28.05
CA VAL A 18 -33.67 -29.20 -27.05
C VAL A 18 -32.74 -27.99 -27.07
N PHE A 19 -32.28 -27.57 -28.25
CA PHE A 19 -31.39 -26.41 -28.39
C PHE A 19 -32.02 -25.11 -27.86
N LEU A 20 -33.30 -24.89 -28.12
CA LEU A 20 -34.03 -23.70 -27.68
C LEU A 20 -34.14 -23.67 -26.15
N PHE A 21 -34.53 -24.79 -25.52
CA PHE A 21 -34.60 -24.87 -24.06
C PHE A 21 -33.22 -24.76 -23.39
N THR A 22 -32.18 -25.38 -23.94
CA THR A 22 -30.81 -25.24 -23.41
C THR A 22 -30.33 -23.79 -23.52
N SER A 23 -30.63 -23.10 -24.63
CA SER A 23 -30.27 -21.69 -24.83
C SER A 23 -31.03 -20.77 -23.87
N LEU A 24 -32.32 -21.03 -23.63
CA LEU A 24 -33.12 -20.27 -22.66
C LEU A 24 -32.62 -20.46 -21.22
N LEU A 25 -32.26 -21.68 -20.84
CA LEU A 25 -31.68 -21.96 -19.53
C LEU A 25 -30.33 -21.25 -19.36
N PHE A 26 -29.49 -21.25 -20.40
CA PHE A 26 -28.23 -20.54 -20.39
C PHE A 26 -28.41 -19.01 -20.29
N LEU A 27 -29.32 -18.42 -21.07
CA LEU A 27 -29.63 -17.00 -20.98
C LEU A 27 -30.24 -16.62 -19.62
N SER A 28 -31.09 -17.48 -19.05
CA SER A 28 -31.67 -17.27 -17.71
C SER A 28 -30.59 -17.25 -16.63
N GLY A 29 -29.67 -18.23 -16.65
CA GLY A 29 -28.50 -18.24 -15.77
C GLY A 29 -27.60 -17.02 -15.96
N TYR A 30 -27.36 -16.63 -17.21
CA TYR A 30 -26.55 -15.46 -17.55
C TYR A 30 -27.14 -14.14 -17.03
N VAL A 31 -28.46 -13.94 -17.18
CA VAL A 31 -29.15 -12.73 -16.71
C VAL A 31 -29.15 -12.68 -15.17
N LEU A 32 -29.39 -13.80 -14.49
CA LEU A 32 -29.33 -13.86 -13.02
C LEU A 32 -27.92 -13.57 -12.49
N GLN A 33 -26.88 -14.07 -13.16
CA GLN A 33 -25.50 -13.77 -12.81
C GLN A 33 -25.15 -12.28 -13.03
N GLN A 34 -25.63 -11.66 -14.11
CA GLN A 34 -25.44 -10.22 -14.31
C GLN A 34 -26.18 -9.35 -13.29
N GLN A 35 -27.37 -9.77 -12.84
CA GLN A 35 -28.10 -9.06 -11.79
C GLN A 35 -27.39 -9.12 -10.45
N SER A 36 -26.78 -10.26 -10.10
CA SER A 36 -25.97 -10.40 -8.88
C SER A 36 -24.76 -9.46 -8.89
N VAL A 37 -24.03 -9.39 -10.00
CA VAL A 37 -22.86 -8.49 -10.13
C VAL A 37 -23.26 -7.02 -10.10
N ARG A 38 -24.37 -6.65 -10.76
CA ARG A 38 -24.89 -5.26 -10.73
C ARG A 38 -25.43 -4.87 -9.35
N SER A 39 -26.04 -5.80 -8.63
CA SER A 39 -26.52 -5.59 -7.26
C SER A 39 -25.36 -5.33 -6.29
N ILE A 40 -24.29 -6.14 -6.38
CA ILE A 40 -23.07 -5.95 -5.56
C ILE A 40 -22.37 -4.63 -5.94
N GLN A 41 -22.30 -4.28 -7.23
CA GLN A 41 -21.78 -2.97 -7.66
C GLN A 41 -22.62 -1.80 -7.16
N SER A 42 -23.94 -1.95 -7.01
CA SER A 42 -24.80 -0.91 -6.44
C SER A 42 -24.66 -0.78 -4.92
N ALA A 43 -24.37 -1.88 -4.22
CA ALA A 43 -24.16 -1.89 -2.77
C ALA A 43 -22.75 -1.41 -2.36
N LEU A 44 -21.76 -1.53 -3.25
CA LEU A 44 -20.39 -1.04 -3.06
C LEU A 44 -20.15 0.37 -3.64
N ARG A 45 -21.18 1.01 -4.22
CA ARG A 45 -21.07 2.39 -4.69
C ARG A 45 -21.06 3.33 -3.48
N PRO A 46 -20.04 4.19 -3.32
CA PRO A 46 -20.00 5.16 -2.21
C PRO A 46 -21.27 6.03 -2.21
N PRO A 47 -21.81 6.42 -1.03
CA PRO A 47 -22.84 7.43 -0.95
C PRO A 47 -22.36 8.68 -1.69
N GLY A 48 -23.17 9.15 -2.63
CA GLY A 48 -22.83 10.27 -3.50
C GLY A 48 -22.35 11.48 -2.70
N VAL A 49 -21.20 12.00 -3.11
CA VAL A 49 -20.83 13.40 -2.86
C VAL A 49 -22.01 14.26 -3.35
N PRO A 50 -22.58 15.14 -2.52
CA PRO A 50 -23.64 16.02 -2.98
C PRO A 50 -23.08 16.93 -4.07
N ASP A 51 -23.65 16.82 -5.28
CA ASP A 51 -23.40 17.75 -6.37
C ASP A 51 -23.66 19.19 -5.88
N PRO A 52 -22.75 20.15 -6.12
CA PRO A 52 -23.04 21.54 -5.84
C PRO A 52 -24.08 22.05 -6.86
N ILE A 53 -25.34 22.06 -6.41
CA ILE A 53 -26.41 23.02 -6.73
C ILE A 53 -26.44 23.49 -8.20
N ALA A 54 -27.22 22.79 -9.02
CA ALA A 54 -27.82 23.36 -10.20
C ALA A 54 -29.11 24.10 -9.81
N GLY A 55 -29.15 25.43 -10.00
CA GLY A 55 -30.32 26.24 -9.67
C GLY A 55 -30.24 27.72 -10.07
N HIS A 56 -30.41 27.96 -11.37
CA HIS A 56 -30.98 29.16 -12.01
C HIS A 56 -30.19 30.49 -12.16
N ALA A 57 -30.05 30.84 -13.46
CA ALA A 57 -30.33 32.13 -14.10
C ALA A 57 -29.15 33.07 -14.44
N SER A 58 -28.84 33.03 -15.74
CA SER A 58 -28.83 34.18 -16.67
C SER A 58 -27.56 35.03 -16.85
N ALA A 59 -27.07 34.90 -18.10
CA ALA A 59 -26.65 35.97 -19.01
C ALA A 59 -25.29 36.66 -18.83
N ALA A 60 -24.60 36.73 -19.98
CA ALA A 60 -23.55 37.67 -20.37
C ALA A 60 -22.13 37.45 -19.79
N SER A 61 -21.24 36.87 -20.60
CA SER A 61 -20.09 37.59 -21.16
C SER A 61 -19.15 36.64 -21.92
N LEU A 62 -19.50 36.40 -23.19
CA LEU A 62 -18.48 36.23 -24.21
C LEU A 62 -17.77 37.58 -24.33
N PHE A 63 -16.55 37.73 -23.81
CA PHE A 63 -15.51 38.71 -24.22
C PHE A 63 -14.46 38.88 -23.10
N GLN A 64 -13.50 37.96 -22.96
CA GLN A 64 -12.17 38.32 -22.42
C GLN A 64 -11.11 37.24 -22.69
N LYS A 65 -10.86 36.97 -23.98
CA LYS A 65 -9.67 36.21 -24.39
C LYS A 65 -9.06 36.80 -25.66
N ARG A 66 -8.58 38.03 -25.52
CA ARG A 66 -7.59 38.69 -26.36
C ARG A 66 -7.28 40.02 -25.67
N ASP A 67 -6.03 40.44 -25.72
CA ASP A 67 -5.53 41.72 -25.16
C ASP A 67 -5.07 41.70 -23.70
N GLN A 68 -4.17 40.77 -23.37
CA GLN A 68 -3.08 41.03 -22.42
C GLN A 68 -1.70 40.68 -23.02
N SER A 69 -1.58 40.67 -24.36
CA SER A 69 -0.33 40.38 -25.08
C SER A 69 0.47 41.63 -25.49
N LEU A 70 0.10 42.83 -25.05
CA LEU A 70 0.70 44.09 -25.55
C LEU A 70 1.16 45.07 -24.47
N LEU A 71 1.42 44.59 -23.24
CA LEU A 71 1.88 45.47 -22.15
C LEU A 71 2.94 44.87 -21.22
N SER A 72 3.76 43.94 -21.74
CA SER A 72 4.91 43.36 -21.02
C SER A 72 6.27 43.94 -21.47
N GLY A 73 6.27 45.07 -22.19
CA GLY A 73 7.44 45.58 -22.91
C GLY A 73 8.30 46.64 -22.20
N LEU A 74 8.13 46.91 -20.90
CA LEU A 74 8.88 47.99 -20.22
C LEU A 74 9.19 47.67 -18.75
N ILE A 75 10.05 46.69 -18.47
CA ILE A 75 10.76 46.58 -17.16
C ILE A 75 12.21 46.10 -17.42
N PRO A 76 13.25 46.79 -16.89
CA PRO A 76 14.65 46.43 -17.14
C PRO A 76 15.07 45.14 -16.45
N GLU A 77 15.85 44.36 -17.18
CA GLU A 77 16.48 43.09 -16.85
C GLU A 77 17.46 43.22 -15.66
N LYS A 78 17.05 42.79 -14.47
CA LYS A 78 17.97 42.46 -13.36
C LYS A 78 17.45 41.24 -12.58
N GLN A 79 18.17 40.13 -12.77
CA GLN A 79 18.23 38.94 -11.89
C GLN A 79 16.90 38.27 -11.52
N GLN A 80 16.29 37.57 -12.49
CA GLN A 80 15.55 36.35 -12.19
C GLN A 80 16.44 35.15 -12.51
N LYS A 81 16.90 34.43 -11.47
CA LYS A 81 17.26 33.01 -11.60
C LYS A 81 16.04 32.30 -12.18
N PRO A 82 16.18 31.39 -13.15
CA PRO A 82 15.05 30.62 -13.64
C PRO A 82 14.59 29.71 -12.49
N VAL A 83 13.47 30.05 -11.87
CA VAL A 83 12.71 29.09 -11.08
C VAL A 83 12.09 28.14 -12.09
N SER A 84 12.80 27.04 -12.34
CA SER A 84 12.25 25.88 -13.00
C SER A 84 11.03 25.44 -12.19
N HIS A 85 9.83 25.70 -12.69
CA HIS A 85 8.65 24.94 -12.29
C HIS A 85 8.84 23.51 -12.79
N HIS A 86 9.65 22.73 -12.07
CA HIS A 86 9.60 21.28 -12.18
C HIS A 86 8.22 20.86 -11.70
N ALA A 87 7.37 20.39 -12.63
CA ALA A 87 6.25 19.56 -12.25
C ALA A 87 6.80 18.43 -11.38
N GLN A 88 6.40 18.38 -10.10
CA GLN A 88 6.82 17.31 -9.20
C GLN A 88 6.46 15.96 -9.83
N PRO A 89 7.44 15.09 -10.12
CA PRO A 89 7.16 13.76 -10.64
C PRO A 89 6.47 12.94 -9.54
N GLY A 90 5.15 12.78 -9.61
CA GLY A 90 4.41 11.92 -8.68
C GLY A 90 3.23 12.58 -7.95
N ALA A 91 2.90 13.86 -8.16
CA ALA A 91 1.82 14.51 -7.40
C ALA A 91 0.37 14.08 -7.78
N GLY A 92 0.17 13.02 -8.56
CA GLY A 92 -1.15 12.66 -9.11
C GLY A 92 -1.45 11.17 -9.24
N GLY A 93 -0.74 10.31 -8.49
CA GLY A 93 -0.99 8.86 -8.47
C GLY A 93 -1.67 8.37 -7.19
N ASN A 94 -2.22 7.16 -7.23
CA ASN A 94 -2.79 6.50 -6.06
C ASN A 94 -1.68 5.76 -5.31
N TYR A 95 -1.28 6.29 -4.16
CA TYR A 95 -0.20 5.72 -3.35
C TYR A 95 -0.69 5.27 -1.98
N ALA A 96 0.02 4.29 -1.42
CA ALA A 96 -0.23 3.84 -0.07
C ALA A 96 1.05 3.46 0.68
N TYR A 97 1.03 3.66 1.99
CA TYR A 97 2.01 3.07 2.90
C TYR A 97 1.53 1.68 3.35
N LEU A 98 2.46 0.74 3.42
CA LEU A 98 2.20 -0.61 3.88
C LEU A 98 3.12 -0.96 5.05
N GLN A 99 2.52 -1.47 6.11
CA GLN A 99 3.21 -2.32 7.07
C GLN A 99 2.53 -3.70 7.08
N LEU A 100 3.31 -4.73 7.38
CA LEU A 100 2.81 -6.08 7.45
C LEU A 100 3.54 -6.85 8.51
N LEU A 101 2.87 -7.85 9.08
CA LEU A 101 3.41 -8.74 10.08
C LEU A 101 2.90 -10.15 9.82
N SER A 102 3.82 -11.12 9.69
CA SER A 102 3.46 -12.54 9.57
C SER A 102 3.25 -13.25 10.90
N SER A 103 3.76 -12.69 12.01
CA SER A 103 3.55 -13.18 13.38
C SER A 103 2.89 -12.15 14.28
N PRO A 104 1.96 -12.54 15.18
CA PRO A 104 1.19 -11.60 16.00
C PRO A 104 1.98 -11.15 17.25
N ASN A 105 3.15 -10.53 17.04
CA ASN A 105 3.98 -10.01 18.13
C ASN A 105 3.37 -8.71 18.70
N PRO A 106 3.09 -8.61 20.03
CA PRO A 106 2.47 -7.41 20.61
C PRO A 106 3.30 -6.14 20.40
N SER A 107 4.62 -6.24 20.55
CA SER A 107 5.52 -5.11 20.37
C SER A 107 5.47 -4.60 18.93
N ASP A 108 5.54 -5.49 17.95
CA ASP A 108 5.54 -5.08 16.54
C ASP A 108 4.18 -4.54 16.09
N ILE A 109 3.08 -5.11 16.59
CA ILE A 109 1.73 -4.58 16.36
C ILE A 109 1.61 -3.16 16.91
N CYS A 110 2.08 -2.93 18.13
CA CYS A 110 2.05 -1.60 18.75
C CYS A 110 2.98 -0.61 18.06
N SER A 111 4.13 -1.05 17.55
CA SER A 111 4.98 -0.23 16.71
C SER A 111 4.28 0.16 15.40
N ALA A 112 3.48 -0.74 14.83
CA ALA A 112 2.72 -0.44 13.63
C ALA A 112 1.57 0.55 13.89
N ILE A 113 0.86 0.38 15.00
CA ILE A 113 -0.15 1.36 15.45
C ILE A 113 0.48 2.75 15.63
N LEU A 114 1.67 2.82 16.24
CA LEU A 114 2.39 4.08 16.41
C LEU A 114 2.75 4.74 15.08
N PHE A 115 3.23 3.96 14.12
CA PHE A 115 3.52 4.46 12.76
C PHE A 115 2.28 5.08 12.10
N PHE A 116 1.13 4.38 12.13
CA PHE A 116 -0.10 4.91 11.53
C PHE A 116 -0.69 6.09 12.29
N LYS A 117 -0.53 6.15 13.62
CA LYS A 117 -0.86 7.33 14.42
C LYS A 117 -0.13 8.54 13.88
N HIS A 118 1.20 8.46 13.73
CA HIS A 118 2.01 9.58 13.24
C HIS A 118 1.64 10.01 11.82
N LEU A 119 1.40 9.06 10.92
CA LEU A 119 0.91 9.36 9.56
C LEU A 119 -0.46 10.05 9.57
N ALA A 120 -1.33 9.72 10.52
CA ALA A 120 -2.66 10.30 10.64
C ALA A 120 -2.65 11.68 11.29
N THR A 121 -1.81 11.90 12.31
CA THR A 121 -1.77 13.14 13.09
C THR A 121 -0.93 14.22 12.45
N ASN A 122 0.23 13.86 11.86
CA ASN A 122 1.17 14.84 11.33
C ASN A 122 0.81 15.27 9.91
N GLY A 123 -0.13 14.56 9.28
CA GLY A 123 -0.48 14.74 7.87
C GLY A 123 0.54 14.09 6.95
N THR A 124 0.07 13.51 5.85
CA THR A 124 0.89 12.94 4.78
C THR A 124 0.27 13.30 3.44
N ALA A 125 1.10 13.47 2.42
CA ALA A 125 0.67 13.62 1.04
C ALA A 125 0.16 12.30 0.41
N ILE A 126 0.38 11.17 1.08
CA ILE A 126 -0.01 9.84 0.62
C ILE A 126 -1.40 9.48 1.15
N ASN A 127 -2.25 8.95 0.26
CA ASN A 127 -3.69 8.81 0.52
C ASN A 127 -4.01 7.73 1.55
N ASP A 128 -3.46 6.52 1.36
CA ASP A 128 -3.92 5.33 2.05
C ASP A 128 -2.85 4.70 2.94
N ARG A 129 -3.32 4.06 4.01
CA ARG A 129 -2.52 3.36 5.02
C ARG A 129 -3.00 1.93 5.09
N LEU A 130 -2.12 0.99 4.79
CA LEU A 130 -2.44 -0.43 4.67
C LEU A 130 -1.70 -1.21 5.75
N PHE A 131 -2.42 -2.08 6.45
CA PHE A 131 -1.82 -3.05 7.37
C PHE A 131 -2.21 -4.46 6.96
N MET A 132 -1.23 -5.27 6.57
CA MET A 132 -1.45 -6.62 6.07
C MET A 132 -1.04 -7.67 7.10
N TYR A 133 -1.90 -8.67 7.30
CA TYR A 133 -1.70 -9.72 8.30
C TYR A 133 -2.36 -11.04 7.87
N PRO A 134 -1.93 -12.19 8.41
CA PRO A 134 -2.59 -13.48 8.21
C PRO A 134 -4.02 -13.46 8.76
N ARG A 135 -5.00 -13.84 7.95
CA ARG A 135 -6.42 -13.91 8.35
C ARG A 135 -6.65 -14.82 9.55
N GLU A 136 -5.79 -15.80 9.74
CA GLU A 136 -5.85 -16.77 10.84
C GLU A 136 -5.78 -16.07 12.21
N TRP A 137 -5.21 -14.87 12.30
CA TRP A 137 -5.21 -14.06 13.53
C TRP A 137 -6.61 -13.74 14.03
N ASP A 138 -7.61 -13.66 13.14
CA ASP A 138 -9.00 -13.39 13.50
C ASP A 138 -9.72 -14.65 14.01
N LEU A 139 -9.11 -15.83 13.84
CA LEU A 139 -9.65 -17.13 14.26
C LEU A 139 -9.01 -17.64 15.56
N LEU A 140 -7.97 -16.97 16.04
CA LEU A 140 -7.26 -17.39 17.22
C LEU A 140 -8.18 -17.37 18.45
N SER A 141 -8.20 -18.48 19.18
CA SER A 141 -8.97 -18.59 20.41
C SER A 141 -8.22 -17.98 21.59
N SER A 142 -8.95 -17.51 22.62
CA SER A 142 -8.34 -16.94 23.84
C SER A 142 -7.37 -17.88 24.56
N ASP A 143 -7.56 -19.19 24.38
CA ASP A 143 -6.76 -20.23 25.00
C ASP A 143 -5.45 -20.50 24.23
N GLU A 144 -5.37 -20.06 22.98
CA GLU A 144 -4.21 -20.27 22.09
C GLU A 144 -3.25 -19.07 22.08
N VAL A 145 -3.64 -17.96 22.69
CA VAL A 145 -2.99 -16.66 22.54
C VAL A 145 -2.79 -16.00 23.89
N SER A 146 -1.60 -15.43 24.11
CA SER A 146 -1.32 -14.69 25.34
C SER A 146 -2.22 -13.45 25.47
N HIS A 147 -2.49 -13.05 26.71
CA HIS A 147 -3.31 -11.87 26.99
C HIS A 147 -2.80 -10.62 26.26
N SER A 148 -1.47 -10.43 26.21
CA SER A 148 -0.82 -9.31 25.52
C SER A 148 -1.11 -9.28 24.02
N VAL A 149 -1.13 -10.45 23.36
CA VAL A 149 -1.43 -10.54 21.92
C VAL A 149 -2.91 -10.25 21.65
N ALA A 150 -3.82 -10.82 22.45
CA ALA A 150 -5.25 -10.54 22.32
C ALA A 150 -5.56 -9.04 22.50
N THR A 151 -4.93 -8.41 23.49
CA THR A 151 -5.03 -6.96 23.74
C THR A 151 -4.44 -6.16 22.57
N ALA A 152 -3.26 -6.53 22.05
CA ALA A 152 -2.64 -5.86 20.91
C ALA A 152 -3.52 -5.91 19.64
N LEU A 153 -4.12 -7.08 19.34
CA LEU A 153 -5.02 -7.23 18.20
C LEU A 153 -6.31 -6.41 18.36
N SER A 154 -6.84 -6.33 19.58
CA SER A 154 -7.99 -5.46 19.89
C SER A 154 -7.65 -3.99 19.67
N LEU A 155 -6.49 -3.54 20.17
CA LEU A 155 -5.99 -2.18 19.98
C LEU A 155 -5.74 -1.88 18.50
N LEU A 156 -5.21 -2.82 17.72
CA LEU A 156 -5.03 -2.67 16.27
C LEU A 156 -6.35 -2.42 15.55
N ARG A 157 -7.42 -3.16 15.90
CA ARG A 157 -8.76 -2.95 15.33
C ARG A 157 -9.36 -1.59 15.72
N ALA A 158 -9.12 -1.13 16.95
CA ALA A 158 -9.55 0.20 17.37
C ALA A 158 -8.75 1.30 16.64
N ALA A 159 -7.44 1.11 16.50
CA ALA A 159 -6.54 2.01 15.82
C ALA A 159 -6.83 2.11 14.32
N SER A 160 -7.28 1.02 13.68
CA SER A 160 -7.61 1.03 12.25
C SER A 160 -8.78 1.96 11.94
N ILE A 161 -9.79 1.97 12.80
CA ILE A 161 -10.93 2.91 12.71
C ILE A 161 -10.44 4.33 13.01
N LYS A 162 -9.66 4.52 14.09
CA LYS A 162 -9.23 5.84 14.56
C LYS A 162 -8.30 6.56 13.56
N TYR A 163 -7.38 5.83 12.94
CA TYR A 163 -6.35 6.39 12.06
C TYR A 163 -6.59 6.09 10.57
N ASN A 164 -7.79 5.60 10.22
CA ASN A 164 -8.19 5.24 8.86
C ASN A 164 -7.18 4.29 8.19
N VAL A 165 -6.84 3.19 8.87
CA VAL A 165 -5.94 2.14 8.36
C VAL A 165 -6.78 1.01 7.79
N TRP A 166 -6.45 0.58 6.58
CA TRP A 166 -7.10 -0.51 5.91
C TRP A 166 -6.44 -1.82 6.33
N LEU A 167 -7.18 -2.63 7.07
CA LEU A 167 -6.76 -3.96 7.49
C LEU A 167 -6.92 -4.94 6.31
N LEU A 168 -5.83 -5.58 5.91
CA LEU A 168 -5.76 -6.50 4.76
C LEU A 168 -5.49 -7.94 5.26
N PRO A 169 -6.53 -8.70 5.64
CA PRO A 169 -6.39 -10.09 6.03
C PRO A 169 -6.12 -10.99 4.82
N ILE A 170 -4.97 -11.67 4.82
CA ILE A 170 -4.54 -12.58 3.77
C ILE A 170 -4.68 -14.02 4.24
N ASP A 171 -5.32 -14.86 3.43
CA ASP A 171 -5.45 -16.28 3.70
C ASP A 171 -4.11 -16.99 3.47
N MET A 172 -3.53 -17.53 4.53
CA MET A 172 -2.25 -18.27 4.51
C MET A 172 -2.47 -19.79 4.57
N THR A 173 -3.71 -20.27 4.68
CA THR A 173 -4.08 -21.68 4.85
C THR A 173 -3.44 -22.60 3.81
N ALA A 174 -3.40 -22.19 2.54
CA ALA A 174 -2.81 -22.98 1.47
C ALA A 174 -1.28 -23.15 1.65
N ALA A 175 -0.60 -22.13 2.17
CA ALA A 175 0.83 -22.20 2.45
C ALA A 175 1.11 -23.04 3.71
N THR A 176 0.36 -22.81 4.79
CA THR A 176 0.56 -23.50 6.07
C THR A 176 0.20 -24.98 5.99
N SER A 177 -0.87 -25.34 5.27
CA SER A 177 -1.26 -26.75 5.03
C SER A 177 -0.23 -27.54 4.21
N ALA A 178 0.55 -26.86 3.37
CA ALA A 178 1.68 -27.45 2.65
C ALA A 178 2.96 -27.54 3.51
N GLY A 179 2.88 -27.23 4.81
CA GLY A 179 4.00 -27.29 5.75
C GLY A 179 4.93 -26.07 5.71
N TYR A 180 4.56 -25.01 4.98
CA TYR A 180 5.37 -23.80 4.93
C TYR A 180 5.11 -22.88 6.12
N LYS A 181 6.18 -22.39 6.74
CA LYS A 181 6.08 -21.32 7.74
C LYS A 181 5.55 -20.02 7.10
N PRO A 182 4.64 -19.30 7.77
CA PRO A 182 4.23 -17.96 7.35
C PRO A 182 5.43 -17.01 7.51
N THR A 183 5.74 -16.27 6.45
CA THR A 183 6.82 -15.29 6.43
C THR A 183 6.32 -14.01 5.78
N ASP A 184 6.95 -12.89 6.09
CA ASP A 184 6.61 -11.56 5.55
C ASP A 184 6.63 -11.54 4.02
N THR A 185 7.65 -12.16 3.41
CA THR A 185 7.75 -12.26 1.95
C THR A 185 6.61 -13.08 1.33
N LYS A 186 6.17 -14.16 1.99
CA LYS A 186 5.04 -14.99 1.52
C LYS A 186 3.71 -14.26 1.69
N LEU A 187 3.53 -13.61 2.83
CA LEU A 187 2.36 -12.78 3.12
C LEU A 187 2.22 -11.68 2.05
N LEU A 188 3.29 -10.93 1.81
CA LEU A 188 3.29 -9.91 0.76
C LEU A 188 3.00 -10.50 -0.62
N ARG A 189 3.60 -11.66 -0.96
CA ARG A 189 3.40 -12.32 -2.25
C ARG A 189 1.93 -12.68 -2.49
N LEU A 190 1.25 -13.24 -1.50
CA LEU A 190 -0.17 -13.60 -1.59
C LEU A 190 -1.07 -12.36 -1.58
N GLY A 191 -0.67 -11.33 -0.84
CA GLY A 191 -1.42 -10.08 -0.72
C GLY A 191 -1.29 -9.11 -1.89
N GLN A 192 -0.37 -9.31 -2.85
CA GLN A 192 -0.14 -8.34 -3.95
C GLN A 192 -1.41 -8.01 -4.75
N ILE A 193 -2.36 -8.93 -4.84
CA ILE A 193 -3.63 -8.72 -5.54
C ILE A 193 -4.53 -7.68 -4.87
N GLN A 194 -4.30 -7.35 -3.59
CA GLN A 194 -5.04 -6.30 -2.88
C GLN A 194 -4.62 -4.89 -3.33
N PHE A 195 -3.50 -4.76 -4.05
CA PHE A 195 -2.95 -3.46 -4.41
C PHE A 195 -3.43 -2.91 -5.76
N MET A 196 -4.48 -3.49 -6.33
CA MET A 196 -4.94 -3.22 -7.69
C MET A 196 -5.38 -1.79 -7.98
N GLN A 197 -5.77 -1.05 -6.95
CA GLN A 197 -6.21 0.33 -7.07
C GLN A 197 -5.07 1.35 -6.97
N TYR A 198 -3.87 0.89 -6.58
CA TYR A 198 -2.71 1.74 -6.36
C TYR A 198 -1.79 1.70 -7.58
N ASP A 199 -1.16 2.82 -7.86
CA ASP A 199 -0.05 2.89 -8.79
C ASP A 199 1.22 2.37 -8.12
N SER A 200 1.39 2.66 -6.83
CA SER A 200 2.50 2.16 -6.02
C SER A 200 2.16 2.06 -4.54
N VAL A 201 2.74 1.05 -3.89
CA VAL A 201 2.64 0.80 -2.45
C VAL A 201 4.06 0.74 -1.89
N LEU A 202 4.36 1.60 -0.90
CA LEU A 202 5.64 1.59 -0.20
C LEU A 202 5.53 0.79 1.09
N TYR A 203 6.20 -0.36 1.13
CA TYR A 203 6.43 -1.09 2.36
C TYR A 203 7.61 -0.50 3.12
N VAL A 204 7.42 -0.24 4.41
CA VAL A 204 8.49 0.06 5.36
C VAL A 204 8.45 -0.96 6.49
N ARG A 205 9.62 -1.47 6.88
CA ARG A 205 9.73 -2.51 7.91
C ARG A 205 9.27 -1.99 9.27
N THR A 206 8.48 -2.81 9.96
CA THR A 206 8.18 -2.69 11.39
C THR A 206 8.99 -3.74 12.15
N PRO A 207 9.42 -3.50 13.40
CA PRO A 207 9.27 -2.28 14.19
C PRO A 207 10.16 -1.13 13.72
N GLY A 208 9.78 0.09 14.07
CA GLY A 208 10.52 1.31 13.73
C GLY A 208 9.80 2.58 14.18
N LEU A 209 10.47 3.71 14.02
CA LEU A 209 10.00 5.03 14.45
C LEU A 209 9.98 6.01 13.27
N LEU A 210 8.82 6.63 13.04
CA LEU A 210 8.66 7.75 12.11
C LEU A 210 9.08 9.03 12.81
N LEU A 211 10.12 9.68 12.30
CA LEU A 211 10.66 10.94 12.81
C LEU A 211 10.08 12.13 12.04
N ASP A 212 10.02 12.01 10.71
CA ASP A 212 9.51 13.05 9.83
C ASP A 212 8.67 12.44 8.69
N THR A 213 7.38 12.76 8.71
CA THR A 213 6.41 12.28 7.71
C THR A 213 6.69 12.87 6.32
N ALA A 214 7.09 14.14 6.23
CA ALA A 214 7.33 14.79 4.94
C ALA A 214 8.55 14.18 4.24
N LYS A 215 9.60 13.86 4.99
CA LYS A 215 10.77 13.13 4.45
C LYS A 215 10.42 11.71 4.00
N LEU A 216 9.52 11.03 4.70
CA LEU A 216 9.04 9.73 4.22
C LEU A 216 8.22 9.88 2.93
N ASP A 217 7.38 10.92 2.82
CA ASP A 217 6.63 11.24 1.60
C ASP A 217 7.57 11.54 0.42
N GLU A 218 8.67 12.26 0.67
CA GLU A 218 9.71 12.51 -0.32
C GLU A 218 10.29 11.22 -0.90
N MET A 219 10.31 10.11 -0.15
CA MET A 219 10.78 8.84 -0.69
C MET A 219 9.93 8.37 -1.89
N LEU A 220 8.60 8.56 -1.84
CA LEU A 220 7.70 8.22 -2.93
C LEU A 220 7.60 9.32 -4.00
N LEU A 221 7.72 10.58 -3.60
CA LEU A 221 7.33 11.73 -4.43
C LEU A 221 8.51 12.54 -5.00
N SER A 222 9.72 12.41 -4.45
CA SER A 222 10.88 13.20 -4.91
C SER A 222 11.54 12.65 -6.17
N ARG A 223 11.37 11.36 -6.46
CA ARG A 223 12.01 10.66 -7.57
C ARG A 223 10.99 9.96 -8.46
N PRO A 224 11.22 9.91 -9.79
CA PRO A 224 10.33 9.18 -10.69
C PRO A 224 10.18 7.71 -10.30
N LEU A 225 8.94 7.24 -10.20
CA LEU A 225 8.65 5.84 -9.91
C LEU A 225 8.76 5.00 -11.20
N PRO A 226 9.28 3.75 -11.13
CA PRO A 226 9.39 2.88 -12.30
C PRO A 226 8.04 2.62 -12.99
N LEU A 227 6.97 2.48 -12.21
CA LEU A 227 5.59 2.20 -12.66
C LEU A 227 5.58 1.17 -13.82
N LYS A 228 4.70 1.36 -14.81
CA LYS A 228 4.56 0.47 -15.96
C LYS A 228 5.78 0.54 -16.85
N HIS A 229 6.30 -0.62 -17.26
CA HIS A 229 7.36 -0.67 -18.28
C HIS A 229 6.91 0.06 -19.56
N ASP A 230 7.66 1.08 -19.94
CA ASP A 230 7.43 1.88 -21.13
C ASP A 230 8.78 2.20 -21.79
N LYS A 231 8.95 1.75 -23.02
CA LYS A 231 10.19 1.96 -23.80
C LYS A 231 10.49 3.43 -24.04
N ASN A 232 9.48 4.30 -24.02
CA ASN A 232 9.63 5.74 -24.20
C ASN A 232 9.99 6.45 -22.89
N ARG A 233 9.95 5.74 -21.76
CA ARG A 233 10.18 6.28 -20.43
C ARG A 233 11.39 5.57 -19.79
N PRO A 234 12.61 6.14 -19.90
CA PRO A 234 13.83 5.51 -19.42
C PRO A 234 13.76 5.05 -17.95
N GLU A 235 13.15 5.85 -17.08
CA GLU A 235 12.98 5.57 -15.66
C GLU A 235 12.08 4.36 -15.38
N SER A 236 11.36 3.82 -16.37
CA SER A 236 10.54 2.61 -16.20
C SER A 236 11.32 1.29 -16.28
N PHE A 237 12.53 1.34 -16.86
CA PHE A 237 13.40 0.18 -17.02
C PHE A 237 14.84 0.41 -16.54
N ASN A 238 15.27 1.67 -16.43
CA ASN A 238 16.56 2.08 -15.91
C ASN A 238 16.35 3.23 -14.92
N ASN A 239 15.74 2.91 -13.77
CA ASN A 239 15.48 3.87 -12.71
C ASN A 239 16.72 4.03 -11.82
N GLU A 240 17.15 5.27 -11.59
CA GLU A 240 18.30 5.54 -10.72
C GLU A 240 17.96 5.25 -9.25
N ALA A 241 16.78 5.69 -8.80
CA ALA A 241 16.36 5.64 -7.41
C ALA A 241 15.83 4.27 -6.97
N TRP A 242 15.23 3.51 -7.89
CA TRP A 242 14.51 2.28 -7.59
C TRP A 242 15.09 1.08 -8.35
N ILE A 243 15.81 0.23 -7.64
CA ILE A 243 16.49 -0.93 -8.22
C ILE A 243 15.48 -2.10 -8.26
N PRO A 244 15.22 -2.72 -9.43
CA PRO A 244 14.33 -3.86 -9.53
C PRO A 244 14.81 -5.03 -8.67
N MET A 245 13.92 -5.54 -7.81
CA MET A 245 14.17 -6.70 -6.96
C MET A 245 12.90 -7.55 -6.92
N PRO A 246 12.83 -8.70 -7.61
CA PRO A 246 11.67 -9.58 -7.54
C PRO A 246 11.56 -10.28 -6.18
N LEU A 247 10.34 -10.47 -5.68
CA LEU A 247 10.07 -11.27 -4.48
C LEU A 247 10.48 -12.72 -4.69
N ARG A 248 11.14 -13.31 -3.69
CA ARG A 248 11.56 -14.72 -3.67
C ARG A 248 11.04 -15.40 -2.40
N PRO A 249 9.71 -15.63 -2.31
CA PRO A 249 9.05 -16.13 -1.10
C PRO A 249 9.54 -17.50 -0.62
N ASP A 250 10.09 -18.32 -1.52
CA ASP A 250 10.59 -19.67 -1.19
C ASP A 250 11.98 -19.63 -0.54
N ARG A 251 12.72 -18.53 -0.72
CA ARG A 251 14.10 -18.39 -0.26
C ARG A 251 14.25 -17.34 0.85
N ASP A 252 13.56 -16.23 0.72
CA ASP A 252 13.77 -15.05 1.54
C ASP A 252 12.62 -14.92 2.55
N ALA A 253 12.89 -15.13 3.84
CA ALA A 253 11.88 -15.04 4.90
C ALA A 253 11.50 -13.58 5.19
N LEU A 254 12.49 -12.70 5.23
CA LEU A 254 12.33 -11.28 5.53
C LEU A 254 12.41 -10.44 4.26
N LEU A 255 11.59 -9.39 4.22
CA LEU A 255 11.66 -8.36 3.17
C LEU A 255 12.81 -7.39 3.44
N PRO A 256 13.36 -6.73 2.41
CA PRO A 256 14.24 -5.58 2.60
C PRO A 256 13.57 -4.50 3.48
N PRO A 257 14.33 -3.67 4.20
CA PRO A 257 13.75 -2.68 5.12
C PRO A 257 12.77 -1.70 4.46
N VAL A 258 12.98 -1.42 3.18
CA VAL A 258 12.04 -0.68 2.34
C VAL A 258 11.85 -1.42 1.03
N TYR A 259 10.59 -1.53 0.60
CA TYR A 259 10.24 -2.23 -0.61
C TYR A 259 9.09 -1.53 -1.33
N LEU A 260 9.31 -1.15 -2.57
CA LEU A 260 8.30 -0.50 -3.41
C LEU A 260 7.64 -1.54 -4.32
N ILE A 261 6.33 -1.64 -4.24
CA ILE A 261 5.51 -2.42 -5.16
C ILE A 261 4.85 -1.47 -6.14
N THR A 262 5.19 -1.53 -7.43
CA THR A 262 4.46 -0.81 -8.47
C THR A 262 3.48 -1.75 -9.14
N VAL A 263 2.20 -1.38 -9.21
CA VAL A 263 1.14 -2.22 -9.78
C VAL A 263 0.70 -1.61 -11.09
N ASN A 264 0.60 -2.45 -12.13
CA ASN A 264 0.27 -1.99 -13.47
C ASN A 264 -0.83 -2.85 -14.08
N ASN A 265 -1.80 -2.18 -14.70
CA ASN A 265 -2.78 -2.82 -15.56
C ASN A 265 -2.19 -2.96 -16.98
N VAL A 266 -1.94 -4.20 -17.39
CA VAL A 266 -1.45 -4.56 -18.72
C VAL A 266 -2.64 -4.73 -19.66
N LYS A 267 -2.45 -4.42 -20.95
CA LYS A 267 -3.47 -4.67 -21.97
C LYS A 267 -3.89 -6.15 -21.89
N ASN A 268 -5.20 -6.42 -21.99
CA ASN A 268 -5.87 -7.72 -21.80
C ASN A 268 -6.22 -8.07 -20.34
N GLY A 269 -6.18 -7.11 -19.41
CA GLY A 269 -6.62 -7.33 -18.02
C GLY A 269 -5.63 -8.14 -17.19
N GLN A 270 -4.41 -8.32 -17.68
CA GLN A 270 -3.32 -8.91 -16.91
C GLN A 270 -2.74 -7.87 -15.96
N ILE A 271 -2.41 -8.32 -14.76
CA ILE A 271 -1.92 -7.48 -13.67
C ILE A 271 -0.44 -7.78 -13.51
N GLU A 272 0.38 -6.74 -13.56
CA GLU A 272 1.82 -6.86 -13.32
C GLU A 272 2.21 -6.05 -12.08
N ALA A 273 2.58 -6.76 -11.01
CA ALA A 273 3.19 -6.18 -9.83
C ALA A 273 4.71 -6.35 -9.91
N ARG A 274 5.45 -5.24 -9.83
CA ARG A 274 6.92 -5.22 -9.88
C ARG A 274 7.47 -4.69 -8.56
N GLY A 275 8.47 -5.38 -8.03
CA GLY A 275 9.13 -5.03 -6.79
C GLY A 275 10.44 -4.29 -7.01
N HIS A 276 10.72 -3.32 -6.14
CA HIS A 276 11.93 -2.51 -6.18
C HIS A 276 12.43 -2.22 -4.76
N ILE A 277 13.73 -2.00 -4.63
CA ILE A 277 14.37 -1.48 -3.42
C ILE A 277 14.95 -0.09 -3.71
N PRO A 278 15.06 0.79 -2.70
CA PRO A 278 15.71 2.08 -2.89
C PRO A 278 17.20 1.91 -3.17
N ASN A 279 17.74 2.76 -4.02
CA ASN A 279 19.18 2.89 -4.24
C ASN A 279 19.79 3.72 -3.11
N VAL A 280 20.33 3.02 -2.11
CA VAL A 280 20.92 3.64 -0.91
C VAL A 280 22.19 4.45 -1.19
N ALA A 281 22.79 4.32 -2.38
CA ALA A 281 23.98 5.08 -2.76
C ALA A 281 23.67 6.53 -3.18
N ILE A 282 22.40 6.89 -3.38
CA ILE A 282 22.00 8.24 -3.79
C ILE A 282 21.93 9.15 -2.56
N PRO A 283 22.73 10.23 -2.52
CA PRO A 283 22.68 11.22 -1.43
C PRO A 283 21.29 11.84 -1.28
N GLY A 284 20.82 11.97 -0.05
CA GLY A 284 19.49 12.55 0.28
C GLY A 284 18.29 11.67 -0.06
N PHE A 285 18.50 10.50 -0.68
CA PHE A 285 17.42 9.53 -0.95
C PHE A 285 17.61 8.25 -0.13
N GLY A 286 18.82 7.69 -0.15
CA GLY A 286 19.16 6.49 0.61
C GLY A 286 19.09 6.67 2.13
N SER A 287 19.21 7.91 2.62
CA SER A 287 19.16 8.25 4.04
C SER A 287 17.76 8.52 4.57
N LEU A 288 16.74 8.65 3.71
CA LEU A 288 15.36 8.92 4.15
C LEU A 288 14.80 7.81 5.05
N VAL A 289 15.25 6.57 4.82
CA VAL A 289 14.95 5.43 5.69
C VAL A 289 16.23 4.71 6.05
N THR A 290 16.51 4.59 7.34
CA THR A 290 17.79 4.07 7.82
C THR A 290 17.65 3.18 9.06
N SER A 291 18.74 2.50 9.43
CA SER A 291 18.84 1.78 10.70
C SER A 291 19.36 2.70 11.80
N PRO A 292 19.33 2.29 13.09
CA PRO A 292 19.82 3.14 14.19
C PRO A 292 21.28 3.56 14.03
N ARG A 293 22.12 2.75 13.35
CA ARG A 293 23.51 3.10 13.03
C ARG A 293 23.64 4.27 12.07
N GLY A 294 22.65 4.47 11.19
CA GLY A 294 22.61 5.61 10.28
C GLY A 294 22.39 6.92 11.03
N VAL A 295 21.64 6.91 12.13
CA VAL A 295 21.40 8.09 12.99
C VAL A 295 22.70 8.54 13.65
N HIS A 296 23.48 7.62 14.23
CA HIS A 296 24.79 7.90 14.83
C HIS A 296 25.80 8.54 13.85
N SER A 297 25.70 8.18 12.57
CA SER A 297 26.60 8.70 11.53
C SER A 297 26.30 10.17 11.17
N LEU A 298 25.13 10.68 11.55
CA LEU A 298 24.66 12.05 11.28
C LEU A 298 24.92 12.98 12.47
N GLU A 299 24.90 12.47 13.71
CA GLU A 299 25.25 13.25 14.92
C GLU A 299 26.66 13.87 14.86
N GLY A 300 27.59 13.26 14.12
CA GLY A 300 28.95 13.77 13.93
C GLY A 300 29.11 14.86 12.86
N LYS A 301 28.08 15.17 12.07
CA LYS A 301 28.19 16.05 10.88
C LYS A 301 27.67 17.49 11.07
N GLY A 302 27.22 17.84 12.27
CA GLY A 302 26.62 19.14 12.53
C GLY A 302 25.11 19.12 12.29
N ASN A 303 24.42 19.97 13.03
CA ASN A 303 22.98 19.93 13.26
C ASN A 303 22.17 20.48 12.07
N ASP A 304 22.45 20.03 10.84
CA ASP A 304 21.66 20.39 9.67
C ASP A 304 20.42 19.49 9.64
N SER A 305 19.25 20.09 9.87
CA SER A 305 17.96 19.37 9.93
C SER A 305 17.64 18.60 8.66
N ASP A 306 18.26 18.95 7.53
CA ASP A 306 18.06 18.29 6.24
C ASP A 306 18.64 16.87 6.19
N ASP A 307 19.60 16.56 7.05
CA ASP A 307 20.32 15.28 7.05
C ASP A 307 19.62 14.19 7.88
N GLU A 308 18.64 14.54 8.72
CA GLU A 308 17.90 13.57 9.55
C GLU A 308 17.04 12.62 8.69
N PRO A 309 16.91 11.33 9.07
CA PRO A 309 16.07 10.39 8.36
C PRO A 309 14.58 10.65 8.62
N GLY A 310 13.72 10.33 7.66
CA GLY A 310 12.27 10.33 7.86
C GLY A 310 11.79 9.16 8.72
N TYR A 311 12.34 7.97 8.50
CA TYR A 311 11.97 6.76 9.24
C TYR A 311 13.20 5.94 9.66
N VAL A 312 13.18 5.41 10.88
CA VAL A 312 14.23 4.52 11.39
C VAL A 312 13.63 3.15 11.69
N PHE A 313 13.99 2.14 10.90
CA PHE A 313 13.58 0.76 11.16
C PHE A 313 14.51 0.12 12.19
N PHE A 314 13.97 -0.73 13.05
CA PHE A 314 14.73 -1.36 14.11
C PHE A 314 15.14 -2.79 13.73
N GLU A 315 16.36 -3.16 14.11
CA GLU A 315 16.86 -4.53 13.97
C GLU A 315 16.31 -5.37 15.12
N GLN A 316 15.92 -6.61 14.81
CA GLN A 316 15.48 -7.60 15.79
C GLN A 316 16.58 -8.65 16.00
N ASP A 317 16.62 -9.26 17.18
CA ASP A 317 17.43 -10.46 17.47
C ASP A 317 16.77 -11.75 16.94
N GLU A 318 17.37 -12.91 17.21
CA GLU A 318 16.83 -14.19 16.75
C GLU A 318 15.50 -14.55 17.42
N GLU A 319 15.26 -13.98 18.60
CA GLU A 319 14.06 -14.11 19.41
C GLU A 319 12.95 -13.12 18.99
N GLY A 320 13.24 -12.18 18.07
CA GLY A 320 12.30 -11.19 17.57
C GLY A 320 12.16 -9.95 18.46
N HIS A 321 13.04 -9.76 19.44
CA HIS A 321 13.10 -8.55 20.25
C HIS A 321 13.90 -7.46 19.55
N VAL A 322 13.48 -6.21 19.74
CA VAL A 322 14.20 -5.06 19.23
C VAL A 322 15.57 -4.94 19.91
N GLN A 323 16.62 -4.87 19.10
CA GLN A 323 17.97 -4.61 19.58
C GLN A 323 18.06 -3.20 20.18
N TRP A 324 18.20 -3.13 21.50
CA TRP A 324 18.35 -1.89 22.25
C TRP A 324 19.79 -1.38 22.26
N SER A 325 20.78 -2.28 22.17
CA SER A 325 22.18 -1.91 22.11
C SER A 325 22.48 -1.12 20.84
N GLN A 326 23.09 0.06 20.99
CA GLN A 326 23.39 0.98 19.88
C GLN A 326 22.16 1.65 19.23
N ASN A 327 20.97 1.59 19.83
CA ASN A 327 19.80 2.29 19.33
C ASN A 327 19.46 3.53 20.21
N PRO A 328 19.79 4.75 19.77
CA PRO A 328 19.56 5.97 20.56
C PRO A 328 18.08 6.31 20.67
N LEU A 329 17.25 5.80 19.75
CA LEU A 329 15.82 6.07 19.68
C LEU A 329 14.98 5.03 20.44
N PHE A 330 15.59 3.98 20.99
CA PHE A 330 14.87 2.89 21.65
C PHE A 330 14.00 3.38 22.80
N GLY A 331 14.53 4.24 23.69
CA GLY A 331 13.79 4.76 24.84
C GLY A 331 12.59 5.61 24.43
N ALA A 332 12.78 6.51 23.44
CA ALA A 332 11.71 7.36 22.91
C ALA A 332 10.63 6.54 22.21
N TRP A 333 11.01 5.54 21.41
CA TRP A 333 10.08 4.63 20.76
C TRP A 333 9.30 3.79 21.78
N ARG A 334 9.98 3.21 22.78
CA ARG A 334 9.34 2.38 23.82
C ARG A 334 8.34 3.20 24.64
N ALA A 335 8.64 4.45 24.95
CA ALA A 335 7.71 5.34 25.65
C ALA A 335 6.45 5.63 24.81
N GLN A 336 6.61 5.91 23.51
CA GLN A 336 5.49 6.14 22.59
C GLN A 336 4.67 4.87 22.33
N GLN A 337 5.30 3.70 22.36
CA GLN A 337 4.63 2.41 22.23
C GLN A 337 3.66 2.17 23.39
N HIS A 338 4.07 2.49 24.63
CA HIS A 338 3.18 2.41 25.80
C HIS A 338 2.01 3.40 25.71
N GLU A 339 2.20 4.56 25.09
CA GLU A 339 1.13 5.54 24.87
C GLU A 339 0.05 5.03 23.91
N VAL A 340 0.42 4.26 22.88
CA VAL A 340 -0.56 3.71 21.92
C VAL A 340 -1.13 2.36 22.35
N CYS A 341 -0.43 1.65 23.23
CA CYS A 341 -0.79 0.33 23.72
C CYS A 341 -0.76 0.27 25.24
N GLU A 342 -1.64 1.03 25.86
CA GLU A 342 -1.82 1.00 27.32
C GLU A 342 -2.21 -0.39 27.80
N GLY A 343 -1.58 -0.85 28.89
CA GLY A 343 -1.90 -2.14 29.52
C GLY A 343 -1.21 -3.36 28.91
N ILE A 344 -0.30 -3.19 27.94
CA ILE A 344 0.58 -4.25 27.48
C ILE A 344 1.94 -4.12 28.16
N ASP A 345 2.36 -5.18 28.83
CA ASP A 345 3.73 -5.32 29.32
C ASP A 345 4.59 -5.95 28.22
N PHE A 346 5.57 -5.20 27.73
CA PHE A 346 6.51 -5.64 26.70
C PHE A 346 7.75 -6.33 27.28
N ASP A 347 7.97 -6.26 28.59
CA ASP A 347 9.14 -6.78 29.30
C ASP A 347 8.82 -8.09 30.07
N ALA A 348 7.55 -8.47 30.19
CA ALA A 348 7.09 -9.67 30.90
C ALA A 348 7.65 -11.02 30.39
N VAL A 349 8.24 -11.07 29.18
CA VAL A 349 8.77 -12.32 28.60
C VAL A 349 10.13 -12.72 29.20
N ALA A 350 10.76 -11.86 30.00
CA ALA A 350 12.07 -12.13 30.59
C ALA A 350 12.07 -12.99 31.87
N HIS A 351 10.91 -13.38 32.42
CA HIS A 351 10.82 -14.02 33.74
C HIS A 351 10.31 -15.47 33.79
N ASP A 352 9.95 -16.09 32.66
CA ASP A 352 9.42 -17.47 32.65
C ASP A 352 10.47 -18.58 32.45
N TYR A 353 11.76 -18.25 32.57
CA TYR A 353 12.85 -19.22 32.63
C TYR A 353 13.77 -18.96 33.82
N ASP A 354 13.36 -19.41 35.00
CA ASP A 354 14.25 -19.80 36.11
C ASP A 354 13.81 -21.15 36.69
#